data_AF-A0A8T9DAB2-F1
#
_entry.id   AF-A0A8T9DAB2-F1
#
_cell.length_a   1.000
_cell.length_b   1.000
_cell.length_c   1.000
_cell.angle_alpha   90.00
_cell.angle_beta   90.00
_cell.angle_gamma   90.00
#
_symmetry.space_group_name_H-M   'P 1'
#
loop_
_entity.id
_entity.type
_entity.pdbx_description
1 polymer ?
#
loop_
_entity_poly.entity_id
_entity_poly.type
_entity_poly.pdbx_seq_one_letter_code
_entity_poly.pdbx_strand_id
1 'polypeptide(L)'
;MYEHFARIHEDDNPQFAGRLLESASHWPHIDDCPHMPFERDGSGNILPEFDDWDELTDEEKLVRGNGLAAIAILDRLRFDLETMDDKSADADRITSIRRLLADLALG
;
A
#
# COMPACT_ATOMS: atom_id res chain seq x y z
N MET A 1 -2.45 -8.76 15.33
CA MET A 1 -3.79 -8.66 15.92
C MET A 1 -3.76 -8.05 17.32
N TYR A 2 -3.13 -8.66 18.33
CA TYR A 2 -3.06 -8.10 19.69
C TYR A 2 -2.17 -6.84 19.77
N GLU A 3 -1.02 -6.82 19.10
CA GLU A 3 -0.16 -5.61 19.00
C GLU A 3 -0.91 -4.47 18.31
N HIS A 4 -1.67 -4.80 17.26
CA HIS A 4 -2.52 -3.84 16.54
C HIS A 4 -3.64 -3.26 17.42
N PHE A 5 -4.40 -4.11 18.12
CA PHE A 5 -5.44 -3.64 19.05
C PHE A 5 -4.87 -2.89 20.25
N ALA A 6 -3.68 -3.26 20.72
CA ALA A 6 -3.01 -2.52 21.79
C ALA A 6 -2.80 -1.07 21.38
N ARG A 7 -2.35 -0.86 20.14
CA ARG A 7 -2.09 0.45 19.58
C ARG A 7 -3.34 1.30 19.39
N ILE A 8 -4.44 0.72 18.90
CA ILE A 8 -5.74 1.41 18.78
C ILE A 8 -6.18 2.00 20.13
N HIS A 9 -5.83 1.35 21.23
CA HIS A 9 -6.24 1.73 22.57
C HIS A 9 -5.12 2.36 23.40
N GLU A 10 -3.97 2.67 22.81
CA GLU A 10 -2.81 3.20 23.55
C GLU A 10 -3.13 4.55 24.21
N ASP A 11 -3.78 5.45 23.46
CA ASP A 11 -4.13 6.79 23.93
C ASP A 11 -5.37 6.78 24.85
N ASP A 12 -6.40 6.01 24.49
CA ASP A 12 -7.68 6.00 25.20
C ASP A 12 -7.71 5.07 26.42
N ASN A 13 -6.92 3.99 26.41
CA ASN A 13 -6.89 3.00 27.48
C ASN A 13 -5.52 2.28 27.58
N PRO A 14 -4.48 2.97 28.09
CA PRO A 14 -3.11 2.45 28.12
C PRO A 14 -2.96 1.17 28.96
N GLN A 15 -3.84 0.95 29.96
CA GLN A 15 -3.84 -0.26 30.78
C GLN A 15 -4.37 -1.48 30.02
N PHE A 16 -5.34 -1.27 29.12
CA PHE A 16 -5.83 -2.30 28.22
C PHE A 16 -4.79 -2.59 27.13
N ALA A 17 -4.19 -1.55 26.54
CA ALA A 17 -3.09 -1.68 25.60
C ALA A 17 -1.92 -2.51 26.16
N GLY A 18 -1.50 -2.23 27.41
CA GLY A 18 -0.43 -2.98 28.07
C GLY A 18 -0.72 -4.48 28.22
N ARG A 19 -1.97 -4.86 28.53
CA ARG A 19 -2.37 -6.29 28.62
C ARG A 19 -2.39 -6.98 27.26
N LEU A 20 -2.73 -6.26 26.21
CA LEU A 20 -2.69 -6.77 24.85
C LEU A 20 -1.24 -7.00 24.39
N LEU A 21 -0.32 -6.08 24.71
CA LEU A 21 1.12 -6.26 24.47
C LEU A 21 1.71 -7.44 25.26
N GLU A 22 1.33 -7.60 26.53
CA GLU A 22 1.71 -8.76 27.32
C GLU A 22 1.20 -10.07 26.68
N SER A 23 -0.04 -10.07 26.22
CA SER A 23 -0.64 -11.23 25.54
C SER A 23 0.06 -11.54 24.21
N ALA A 24 0.44 -10.51 23.44
CA ALA A 24 1.20 -10.64 22.21
C ALA A 24 2.58 -11.27 22.44
N SER A 25 3.28 -10.87 23.52
CA SER A 25 4.56 -11.46 23.90
C SER A 25 4.48 -12.96 24.20
N HIS A 26 3.32 -13.46 24.64
CA HIS A 26 3.12 -14.88 24.92
C HIS A 26 2.72 -15.68 23.68
N TRP A 27 2.13 -15.03 22.68
CA TRP A 27 1.59 -15.67 21.47
C TRP A 27 1.92 -14.89 20.19
N PRO A 28 3.22 -14.79 19.83
CA PRO A 28 3.68 -13.89 18.77
C PRO A 28 3.11 -14.23 17.38
N HIS A 29 2.79 -15.49 17.13
CA HIS A 29 2.23 -15.97 15.86
C HIS A 29 0.75 -15.61 15.64
N ILE A 30 0.03 -15.19 16.68
CA ILE A 30 -1.38 -14.74 16.53
C ILE A 30 -1.46 -13.46 15.70
N ASP A 31 -0.37 -12.70 15.65
CA ASP A 31 -0.28 -11.46 14.91
C ASP A 31 0.17 -11.65 13.46
N ASP A 32 0.69 -12.83 13.12
CA ASP A 32 1.02 -13.26 11.76
C ASP A 32 -0.21 -13.84 11.05
N CYS A 33 -1.33 -13.11 11.08
CA CYS A 33 -2.56 -13.53 10.44
C CYS A 33 -2.43 -13.39 8.91
N PRO A 34 -2.54 -14.46 8.11
CA PRO A 34 -2.40 -14.39 6.64
C PRO A 34 -3.42 -13.47 5.95
N HIS A 35 -4.52 -13.17 6.64
CA HIS A 35 -5.62 -12.34 6.14
C HIS A 35 -5.52 -10.86 6.54
N MET A 36 -4.57 -10.50 7.41
CA MET A 36 -4.21 -9.12 7.74
C MET A 36 -2.68 -9.03 7.79
N PRO A 37 -2.01 -8.99 6.62
CA PRO A 37 -0.57 -8.83 6.58
C PRO A 37 -0.21 -7.45 7.13
N PHE A 38 0.40 -7.41 8.31
CA PHE A 38 0.97 -6.19 8.85
C PHE A 38 2.36 -6.01 8.25
N GLU A 39 2.63 -4.86 7.65
CA GLU A 39 4.00 -4.50 7.33
C GLU A 39 4.80 -4.40 8.63
N ARG A 40 6.02 -4.92 8.64
CA ARG A 40 6.92 -4.86 9.80
C ARG A 40 8.25 -4.26 9.39
N ASP A 41 8.85 -3.47 10.27
CA ASP A 41 10.16 -2.89 10.03
C ASP A 41 11.26 -3.97 10.09
N GLY A 42 12.50 -3.60 9.75
CA GLY A 42 13.64 -4.53 9.81
C GLY A 42 13.98 -5.04 11.23
N SER A 43 13.33 -4.51 12.27
CA SER A 43 13.44 -4.93 13.67
C SER A 43 12.22 -5.73 14.16
N GLY A 44 11.25 -6.00 13.28
CA GLY A 44 10.07 -6.81 13.57
C GLY A 44 8.91 -6.05 14.21
N ASN A 45 9.00 -4.72 14.36
CA ASN A 45 7.87 -3.93 14.87
C ASN A 45 6.82 -3.75 13.78
N ILE A 46 5.53 -3.75 14.13
CA ILE A 46 4.46 -3.41 13.18
C ILE A 46 4.70 -1.97 12.68
N LEU A 47 4.96 -1.84 11.37
CA LEU A 47 4.98 -0.57 10.70
C LEU A 47 3.57 0.02 10.76
N PRO A 48 3.43 1.27 11.22
CA PRO A 48 2.19 1.99 11.03
C PRO A 48 1.87 2.03 9.53
N GLU A 49 0.64 1.71 9.16
CA GLU A 49 0.04 2.40 8.01
C GLU A 49 -0.02 3.88 8.41
N PHE A 50 1.03 4.63 8.08
CA PHE A 50 1.10 6.05 8.36
C PHE A 50 0.20 6.74 7.33
N ASP A 51 -1.07 6.88 7.71
CA ASP A 51 -2.04 7.69 7.00
C ASP A 51 -1.95 9.14 7.52
N ASP A 52 -0.99 9.87 6.96
CA ASP A 52 -0.80 11.31 7.17
C ASP A 52 -1.66 12.16 6.24
N TRP A 53 -2.65 11.57 5.55
CA TRP A 53 -3.45 12.32 4.60
C TRP A 53 -4.07 13.53 5.26
N ASP A 54 -4.58 13.44 6.49
CA ASP A 54 -5.16 14.57 7.20
C ASP A 54 -4.14 15.65 7.59
N GLU A 55 -2.87 15.30 7.74
CA GLU A 55 -1.77 16.20 8.11
C GLU A 55 -1.22 17.00 6.91
N LEU A 56 -1.50 16.55 5.68
CA LEU A 56 -1.09 17.24 4.46
C LEU A 56 -1.93 18.50 4.18
N THR A 57 -1.28 19.52 3.63
CA THR A 57 -1.98 20.69 3.08
C THR A 57 -2.84 20.31 1.86
N ASP A 58 -3.83 21.13 1.52
CA ASP A 58 -4.69 20.88 0.35
C ASP A 58 -3.89 20.74 -0.96
N GLU A 59 -2.80 21.50 -1.09
CA GLU A 59 -1.92 21.43 -2.27
C GLU A 59 -1.11 20.12 -2.31
N GLU A 60 -0.58 19.67 -1.17
CA GLU A 60 0.13 18.39 -1.07
C GLU A 60 -0.80 17.20 -1.31
N LYS A 61 -2.04 17.27 -0.79
CA LYS A 61 -3.10 16.28 -1.07
C LYS A 61 -3.39 16.18 -2.56
N LEU A 62 -3.51 17.31 -3.24
CA LEU A 62 -3.76 17.34 -4.69
C LEU A 62 -2.58 16.73 -5.46
N VAL A 63 -1.35 17.09 -5.13
CA VAL A 63 -0.16 16.55 -5.80
C VAL A 63 -0.05 15.03 -5.57
N ARG A 64 -0.17 14.56 -4.32
CA ARG A 64 -0.12 13.14 -3.98
C ARG A 64 -1.26 12.36 -4.62
N GLY A 65 -2.48 12.89 -4.56
CA GLY A 65 -3.66 12.29 -5.18
C GLY A 65 -3.53 12.15 -6.69
N ASN A 66 -3.03 13.17 -7.38
CA ASN A 66 -2.74 13.11 -8.81
C ASN A 66 -1.65 12.07 -9.13
N GLY A 67 -0.60 11.99 -8.31
CA GLY A 67 0.45 10.98 -8.45
C GLY A 67 -0.10 9.56 -8.31
N LEU A 68 -0.91 9.30 -7.29
CA LEU A 68 -1.54 8.00 -7.06
C LEU A 68 -2.53 7.63 -8.17
N ALA A 69 -3.31 8.59 -8.67
CA ALA A 69 -4.20 8.38 -9.80
C ALA A 69 -3.43 8.01 -11.08
N ALA A 70 -2.30 8.67 -11.34
CA ALA A 70 -1.42 8.34 -12.47
C ALA A 70 -0.85 6.92 -12.34
N ILE A 71 -0.37 6.54 -11.15
CA ILE A 71 0.13 5.18 -10.87
C ILE A 71 -0.97 4.14 -11.13
N ALA A 72 -2.19 4.36 -10.65
CA ALA A 72 -3.30 3.44 -10.86
C ALA A 72 -3.65 3.25 -12.35
N ILE A 73 -3.60 4.33 -13.13
CA ILE A 73 -3.80 4.26 -14.59
C ILE A 73 -2.67 3.46 -15.25
N LEU A 74 -1.43 3.68 -14.85
CA LEU A 74 -0.28 2.94 -15.38
C LEU A 74 -0.33 1.45 -15.05
N ASP A 75 -0.70 1.09 -13.81
CA ASP A 75 -0.87 -0.30 -13.41
C ASP A 75 -1.99 -0.97 -14.21
N ARG A 76 -3.09 -0.26 -14.46
CA ARG A 76 -4.18 -0.77 -15.30
C ARG A 76 -3.71 -1.01 -16.73
N LEU A 77 -2.97 -0.08 -17.32
CA LEU A 77 -2.40 -0.22 -18.66
C LEU A 77 -1.40 -1.39 -18.72
N ARG A 78 -0.56 -1.56 -17.70
CA ARG A 78 0.35 -2.71 -17.61
C ARG A 78 -0.44 -4.02 -17.58
N PHE A 79 -1.44 -4.12 -16.73
CA PHE A 79 -2.29 -5.30 -16.63
C PHE A 79 -2.97 -5.62 -17.97
N ASP A 80 -3.55 -4.62 -18.63
CA ASP A 80 -4.19 -4.80 -19.93
C ASP A 80 -3.18 -5.30 -20.97
N LEU A 81 -1.94 -4.78 -20.97
CA LEU A 81 -0.87 -5.26 -21.86
C LEU A 81 -0.41 -6.70 -21.54
N GLU A 82 -0.29 -7.05 -20.26
CA GLU A 82 0.14 -8.38 -19.81
C GLU A 82 -0.91 -9.46 -20.06
N THR A 83 -2.19 -9.08 -20.13
CA THR A 83 -3.31 -10.00 -20.33
C THR A 83 -3.85 -10.01 -21.76
N MET A 84 -3.33 -9.15 -22.63
CA MET A 84 -3.64 -9.18 -24.06
C MET A 84 -3.10 -10.47 -24.69
N ASP A 85 -4.00 -11.21 -25.34
CA ASP A 85 -3.71 -12.44 -26.08
C ASP A 85 -2.78 -12.12 -27.27
N ASP A 86 -1.80 -12.98 -27.54
CA ASP A 86 -0.67 -12.79 -28.48
C ASP A 86 -1.12 -12.90 -29.95
N LYS A 87 -2.24 -12.26 -30.31
CA LYS A 87 -2.72 -12.16 -31.68
C LYS A 87 -1.89 -11.09 -32.38
N SER A 88 -1.28 -11.47 -33.50
CA SER A 88 -0.41 -10.58 -34.30
C SER A 88 -1.04 -9.25 -34.71
N ALA A 89 -2.36 -9.12 -34.63
CA ALA A 89 -3.10 -7.89 -34.88
C ALA A 89 -2.90 -6.79 -33.81
N ASP A 90 -2.46 -7.14 -32.60
CA ASP A 90 -2.35 -6.19 -31.48
C ASP A 90 -0.92 -5.65 -31.26
N ALA A 91 0.08 -6.17 -31.99
CA ALA A 91 1.49 -5.79 -31.85
C ALA A 91 1.75 -4.29 -32.14
N ASP A 92 1.07 -3.73 -33.15
CA ASP A 92 1.18 -2.30 -33.48
C ASP A 92 0.57 -1.41 -32.37
N ARG A 93 -0.52 -1.89 -31.75
CA ARG A 93 -1.20 -1.18 -30.66
C ARG A 93 -0.36 -1.19 -29.39
N ILE A 94 0.26 -2.33 -29.06
CA ILE A 94 1.22 -2.47 -27.96
C ILE A 94 2.42 -1.55 -28.17
N THR A 95 2.96 -1.50 -29.39
CA THR A 95 4.08 -0.63 -29.75
C THR A 95 3.73 0.85 -29.59
N SER A 96 2.52 1.25 -29.99
CA SER A 96 2.03 2.62 -29.79
C SER A 96 1.86 2.99 -28.32
N ILE A 97 1.33 2.08 -27.49
CA ILE A 97 1.16 2.31 -26.05
C ILE A 97 2.53 2.44 -25.37
N ARG A 98 3.49 1.55 -25.70
CA ARG A 98 4.86 1.63 -25.18
C ARG A 98 5.53 2.95 -25.54
N ARG A 99 5.32 3.46 -26.74
CA ARG A 99 5.88 4.75 -27.18
C ARG A 99 5.26 5.93 -26.41
N LEU A 100 3.95 5.94 -26.25
CA LEU A 100 3.26 6.98 -25.47
C LEU A 100 3.70 6.98 -24.00
N LEU A 101 3.91 5.81 -23.41
CA LEU A 101 4.45 5.69 -22.04
C LEU A 101 5.89 6.18 -21.94
N ALA A 102 6.74 5.88 -22.93
CA ALA A 102 8.12 6.37 -22.96
C ALA A 102 8.18 7.90 -23.11
N ASP A 103 7.32 8.48 -23.95
CA ASP A 103 7.23 9.92 -24.13
C ASP A 103 6.74 10.63 -22.85
N LEU A 104 5.81 10.01 -22.11
CA LEU A 104 5.32 10.51 -20.81
C LEU A 104 6.37 10.41 -19.68
N ALA A 105 7.29 9.45 -19.76
CA ALA A 105 8.34 9.26 -18.76
C ALA A 105 9.57 10.18 -18.98
N LEU A 106 9.69 10.80 -20.16
CA LEU A 106 10.81 11.65 -20.56
C LEU A 106 10.47 13.16 -20.60
N GLY A 107 9.21 13.52 -20.37
CA GLY A 107 8.74 14.91 -20.24
C GLY A 107 8.60 15.33 -18.80
#